data_AF-B2TMH4-F1
#
_entry.id   AF-B2TMH4-F1
#
_cell.length_a   1.000
_cell.length_b   1.000
_cell.length_c   1.000
_cell.angle_alpha   90.00
_cell.angle_beta   90.00
_cell.angle_gamma   90.00
#
_symmetry.space_group_name_H-M   'P 1'
#
loop_
_entity.id
_entity.type
_entity.pdbx_description
1 polymer ?
#
loop_
_entity_poly.entity_id
_entity_poly.type
_entity_poly.pdbx_seq_one_letter_code
_entity_poly.pdbx_strand_id
1 'polypeptide(L)'
;MTIEEIKQQLDFLSDKIDLINVNLQFNITTFLAILSIALVIAGTSSVILAKYLFNKRFDIEIKKIDDKIKQMLIDEPPILSVTNTIISLTLNIEQEDNGKTIYRYKGLLILGKNVTKQSFISSEFYHFIPPGIRKEPLENYKLDIKNKVHLEIIIDCNQEMPKWWEFIEVNIAWKNPIYETFK
;
A
#
# COMPACT_ATOMS: atom_id res chain seq x y z
N MET A 1 -31.08 20.62 -38.26
CA MET A 1 -30.25 20.17 -37.13
C MET A 1 -31.19 19.82 -35.99
N THR A 2 -31.23 18.56 -35.58
CA THR A 2 -32.15 18.09 -34.53
C THR A 2 -31.52 18.29 -33.14
N ILE A 3 -32.35 18.30 -32.09
CA ILE A 3 -31.87 18.37 -30.69
C ILE A 3 -30.91 17.21 -30.37
N GLU A 4 -31.12 16.06 -31.02
CA GLU A 4 -30.33 14.86 -30.83
C GLU A 4 -28.95 14.97 -31.49
N GLU A 5 -28.87 15.59 -32.68
CA GLU A 5 -27.60 15.95 -33.32
C GLU A 5 -26.79 16.97 -32.49
N ILE A 6 -27.47 17.94 -31.85
CA ILE A 6 -26.82 18.91 -30.96
C ILE A 6 -26.25 18.23 -29.72
N LYS A 7 -26.98 17.29 -29.11
CA LYS A 7 -26.50 16.51 -27.96
C LYS A 7 -25.26 15.68 -28.31
N GLN A 8 -25.30 14.97 -29.45
CA GLN A 8 -24.14 14.19 -29.91
C GLN A 8 -22.91 15.05 -30.16
N GLN A 9 -23.08 16.27 -30.70
CA GLN A 9 -21.96 17.19 -30.87
C GLN A 9 -21.41 17.70 -29.53
N LEU A 10 -22.28 17.91 -28.54
CA LEU A 10 -21.87 18.34 -27.20
C LEU A 10 -21.07 17.26 -26.47
N ASP A 11 -21.54 16.01 -26.53
CA ASP A 11 -20.87 14.86 -25.93
C ASP A 11 -19.49 14.63 -26.57
N PHE A 12 -19.40 14.70 -27.90
CA PHE A 12 -18.13 14.60 -28.62
C PHE A 12 -17.13 15.70 -28.28
N LEU A 13 -17.60 16.93 -28.03
CA LEU A 13 -16.75 18.02 -27.57
C LEU A 13 -16.28 17.82 -26.12
N SER A 14 -17.15 17.30 -25.26
CA SER A 14 -16.81 16.95 -23.88
C SER A 14 -15.71 15.89 -23.84
N ASP A 15 -15.85 14.80 -24.59
CA ASP A 15 -14.85 13.72 -24.67
C ASP A 15 -13.48 14.24 -25.14
N LYS A 16 -13.47 15.19 -26.09
CA LYS A 16 -12.23 15.84 -26.54
C LYS A 16 -11.59 16.71 -25.47
N ILE A 17 -12.40 17.43 -24.68
CA ILE A 17 -11.89 18.25 -23.56
C ILE A 17 -11.28 17.36 -22.48
N ASP A 18 -11.92 16.24 -22.16
CA ASP A 18 -11.40 15.27 -21.20
C ASP A 18 -10.09 14.65 -21.69
N LEU A 19 -10.00 14.28 -22.96
CA LEU A 19 -8.76 13.78 -23.57
C LEU A 19 -7.63 14.82 -23.53
N ILE A 20 -7.94 16.10 -23.78
CA ILE A 20 -6.97 17.20 -23.68
C ILE A 20 -6.50 17.37 -22.23
N ASN A 21 -7.42 17.32 -21.26
CA ASN A 21 -7.10 17.43 -19.83
C ASN A 21 -6.18 16.29 -19.36
N VAL A 22 -6.49 15.05 -19.73
CA VAL A 22 -5.66 13.87 -19.39
C VAL A 22 -4.25 14.01 -19.99
N ASN A 23 -4.14 14.45 -21.25
CA ASN A 23 -2.85 14.65 -21.90
C ASN A 23 -2.03 15.78 -21.26
N LEU A 24 -2.67 16.88 -20.86
CA LEU A 24 -2.01 17.97 -20.13
C LEU A 24 -1.48 17.51 -18.77
N GLN A 25 -2.28 16.74 -18.02
CA GLN A 25 -1.85 16.18 -16.74
C GLN A 25 -0.67 15.20 -16.90
N PHE A 26 -0.70 14.35 -17.93
CA PHE A 26 0.39 13.44 -18.25
C PHE A 26 1.69 14.21 -18.58
N ASN A 27 1.58 15.28 -19.37
CA ASN A 27 2.73 16.11 -19.74
C ASN A 27 3.33 16.86 -18.54
N ILE A 28 2.50 17.40 -17.64
CA ILE A 28 2.97 18.05 -16.41
C ILE A 28 3.67 17.04 -15.49
N THR A 29 3.10 15.86 -15.31
CA THR A 29 3.69 14.80 -14.48
C THR A 29 5.05 14.37 -15.02
N THR A 30 5.15 14.19 -16.35
CA THR A 30 6.40 13.84 -17.03
C THR A 30 7.45 14.94 -16.89
N PHE A 31 7.05 16.21 -17.03
CA PHE A 31 7.94 17.35 -16.83
C PHE A 31 8.49 17.41 -15.40
N LEU A 32 7.64 17.22 -14.38
CA LEU A 32 8.05 17.21 -12.97
C LEU A 32 8.97 16.04 -12.63
N ALA A 33 8.74 14.86 -13.23
CA ALA A 33 9.62 13.71 -13.06
C ALA A 33 11.01 13.96 -13.68
N ILE A 34 11.06 14.51 -14.90
CA ILE A 34 12.32 14.89 -15.56
C ILE A 34 13.04 15.97 -14.75
N LEU A 35 12.33 16.98 -14.24
CA LEU A 35 12.90 18.02 -13.39
C LEU A 35 13.49 17.45 -12.09
N SER A 36 12.78 16.51 -11.46
CA SER A 36 13.26 15.81 -10.24
C SER A 36 14.52 15.01 -10.52
N ILE A 37 14.56 14.26 -11.63
CA ILE A 37 15.75 13.51 -12.05
C ILE A 37 16.91 14.48 -12.35
N ALA A 38 16.65 15.57 -13.06
CA ALA A 38 17.66 16.59 -13.37
C ALA A 38 18.23 17.24 -12.11
N LEU A 39 17.39 17.53 -11.10
CA LEU A 39 17.82 18.05 -9.79
C LEU A 39 18.68 17.05 -9.02
N VAL A 40 18.33 15.76 -9.05
CA VAL A 40 19.15 14.69 -8.45
C VAL A 40 20.49 14.55 -9.17
N ILE A 41 20.51 14.60 -10.50
CA ILE A 41 21.75 14.53 -11.31
C ILE A 41 22.63 15.77 -11.07
N ALA A 42 22.04 16.97 -11.03
CA ALA A 42 22.77 18.20 -10.75
C ALA A 42 23.31 18.19 -9.30
N GLY A 43 22.51 17.78 -8.33
CA GLY A 43 22.91 17.65 -6.93
C GLY A 43 24.05 16.64 -6.73
N THR A 44 23.94 15.45 -7.33
CA THR A 44 25.00 14.44 -7.30
C THR A 44 26.27 14.91 -8.02
N SER A 45 26.15 15.64 -9.12
CA SER A 45 27.29 16.24 -9.85
C SER A 45 27.98 17.33 -9.03
N SER A 46 27.23 18.20 -8.36
CA SER A 46 27.76 19.21 -7.42
C SER A 46 28.44 18.56 -6.21
N VAL A 47 27.90 17.45 -5.72
CA VAL A 47 28.49 16.64 -4.63
C VAL A 47 29.84 16.04 -5.05
N ILE A 48 29.93 15.51 -6.28
CA ILE A 48 31.18 14.96 -6.83
C ILE A 48 32.23 16.06 -7.06
N LEU A 49 31.81 17.20 -7.61
CA LEU A 49 32.70 18.34 -7.89
C LEU A 49 33.26 18.95 -6.60
N ALA A 50 32.44 19.06 -5.56
CA ALA A 50 32.85 19.60 -4.26
C ALA A 50 33.65 18.59 -3.42
N LYS A 51 33.44 17.28 -3.60
CA LYS A 51 34.33 16.23 -3.08
C LYS A 51 35.74 16.34 -3.66
N TYR A 52 35.85 16.64 -4.95
CA TYR A 52 37.15 16.83 -5.62
C TYR A 52 37.90 18.10 -5.15
N LEU A 53 37.17 19.19 -4.84
CA LEU A 53 37.77 20.48 -4.47
C LEU A 53 37.96 20.71 -2.96
N PHE A 54 37.16 20.09 -2.08
CA PHE A 54 37.14 20.36 -0.62
C PHE A 54 37.07 19.08 0.24
N ASN A 55 37.80 18.06 -0.20
CA ASN A 55 37.76 16.65 0.25
C ASN A 55 37.45 16.42 1.75
N LYS A 56 38.12 17.10 2.69
CA LYS A 56 37.89 16.86 4.15
C LYS A 56 36.66 17.55 4.74
N ARG A 57 36.30 18.76 4.30
CA ARG A 57 35.10 19.45 4.82
C ARG A 57 33.83 18.91 4.18
N PHE A 58 33.93 18.50 2.92
CA PHE A 58 32.81 17.95 2.18
C PHE A 58 32.40 16.56 2.69
N ASP A 59 33.36 15.68 2.99
CA ASP A 59 33.04 14.37 3.60
C ASP A 59 32.36 14.52 4.97
N ILE A 60 32.75 15.52 5.78
CA ILE A 60 32.11 15.81 7.07
C ILE A 60 30.68 16.33 6.87
N GLU A 61 30.46 17.24 5.92
CA GLU A 61 29.12 17.79 5.64
C GLU A 61 28.20 16.73 4.99
N ILE A 62 28.70 15.89 4.08
CA ILE A 62 27.94 14.74 3.55
C ILE A 62 27.56 13.81 4.70
N LYS A 63 28.49 13.50 5.61
CA LYS A 63 28.19 12.65 6.76
C LYS A 63 27.11 13.26 7.65
N LYS A 64 27.16 14.57 7.92
CA LYS A 64 26.10 15.27 8.67
C LYS A 64 24.75 15.21 7.96
N ILE A 65 24.72 15.36 6.63
CA ILE A 65 23.50 15.27 5.84
C ILE A 65 22.96 13.84 5.87
N ASP A 66 23.81 12.83 5.72
CA ASP A 66 23.44 11.41 5.80
C ASP A 66 22.88 11.06 7.19
N ASP A 67 23.56 11.49 8.26
CA ASP A 67 23.11 11.31 9.65
C ASP A 67 21.76 12.00 9.88
N LYS A 68 21.55 13.21 9.33
CA LYS A 68 20.29 13.94 9.43
C LYS A 68 19.16 13.27 8.64
N ILE A 69 19.43 12.76 7.45
CA ILE A 69 18.45 12.02 6.64
C ILE A 69 18.06 10.72 7.37
N LYS A 70 19.02 9.97 7.91
CA LYS A 70 18.75 8.78 8.73
C LYS A 70 17.92 9.11 9.95
N GLN A 71 18.25 10.20 10.66
CA GLN A 71 17.49 10.66 11.81
C GLN A 71 16.04 10.97 11.42
N MET A 72 15.82 11.73 10.34
CA MET A 72 14.47 12.03 9.84
C MET A 72 13.69 10.75 9.48
N LEU A 73 14.34 9.76 8.89
CA LEU A 73 13.71 8.48 8.54
C LEU A 73 13.45 7.58 9.76
N ILE A 74 14.19 7.76 10.86
CA ILE A 74 13.92 7.09 12.15
C ILE A 74 12.74 7.77 12.86
N ASP A 75 12.69 9.11 12.84
CA ASP A 75 11.65 9.90 13.49
C ASP A 75 10.31 9.75 12.75
N GLU A 76 10.34 9.75 11.42
CA GLU A 76 9.19 9.62 10.52
C GLU A 76 9.42 8.52 9.47
N PRO A 77 9.35 7.23 9.87
CA PRO A 77 9.53 6.14 8.92
C PRO A 77 8.42 6.15 7.87
N PRO A 78 8.76 6.05 6.57
CA PRO A 78 7.81 5.90 5.48
C PRO A 78 6.79 4.79 5.75
N ILE A 79 5.54 5.05 5.38
CA ILE A 79 4.46 4.07 5.48
C ILE A 79 4.46 3.22 4.22
N LEU A 80 4.49 1.91 4.39
CA LEU A 80 4.24 0.93 3.34
C LEU A 80 2.80 0.44 3.46
N SER A 81 2.18 0.13 2.33
CA SER A 81 0.82 -0.38 2.32
C SER A 81 0.60 -1.42 1.23
N VAL A 82 -0.37 -2.28 1.50
CA VAL A 82 -0.99 -3.19 0.55
C VAL A 82 -2.46 -2.82 0.53
N THR A 83 -2.97 -2.42 -0.64
CA THR A 83 -4.36 -1.98 -0.82
C THR A 83 -5.03 -2.77 -1.93
N ASN A 84 -6.34 -3.01 -1.79
CA ASN A 84 -7.16 -3.73 -2.77
C ASN A 84 -6.59 -5.12 -3.15
N THR A 85 -5.91 -5.78 -2.20
CA THR A 85 -5.33 -7.11 -2.43
C THR A 85 -6.30 -8.17 -1.98
N ILE A 86 -6.55 -9.16 -2.84
CA ILE A 86 -7.43 -10.28 -2.54
C ILE A 86 -6.59 -11.47 -2.07
N ILE A 87 -6.97 -12.07 -0.96
CA ILE A 87 -6.40 -13.33 -0.49
C ILE A 87 -7.48 -14.41 -0.39
N SER A 88 -7.06 -15.65 -0.62
CA SER A 88 -7.93 -16.82 -0.43
C SER A 88 -7.85 -17.33 1.01
N LEU A 89 -9.00 -17.74 1.54
CA LEU A 89 -9.14 -18.32 2.85
C LEU A 89 -9.27 -19.85 2.75
N THR A 90 -8.57 -20.55 3.62
CA THR A 90 -8.70 -22.00 3.80
C THR A 90 -9.57 -22.29 5.02
N LEU A 91 -10.67 -23.02 4.83
CA LEU A 91 -11.52 -23.49 5.92
C LEU A 91 -10.81 -24.58 6.72
N ASN A 92 -10.73 -24.40 8.03
CA ASN A 92 -10.43 -25.43 9.01
C ASN A 92 -11.59 -25.51 10.00
N ILE A 93 -12.16 -26.70 10.20
CA ILE A 93 -13.26 -26.90 11.15
C ILE A 93 -12.62 -27.39 12.45
N GLU A 94 -12.64 -26.58 13.50
CA GLU A 94 -12.16 -26.95 14.83
C GLU A 94 -13.38 -27.11 15.75
N GLN A 95 -13.77 -28.38 15.94
CA GLN A 95 -14.60 -29.02 16.97
C GLN A 95 -15.55 -28.19 17.88
N GLU A 96 -16.72 -28.80 18.14
CA GLU A 96 -17.77 -28.37 19.07
C GLU A 96 -17.26 -28.19 20.51
N ASP A 97 -17.12 -26.95 20.97
CA ASP A 97 -17.15 -26.65 22.39
C ASP A 97 -18.63 -26.42 22.78
N ASN A 98 -19.19 -27.25 23.66
CA ASN A 98 -20.61 -27.24 24.06
C ASN A 98 -21.65 -27.44 22.93
N GLY A 99 -21.36 -28.21 21.89
CA GLY A 99 -22.32 -28.51 20.80
C GLY A 99 -22.53 -27.35 19.80
N LYS A 100 -21.61 -26.38 19.76
CA LYS A 100 -21.57 -25.33 18.75
C LYS A 100 -20.39 -25.53 17.81
N THR A 101 -20.67 -25.78 16.53
CA THR A 101 -19.63 -25.83 15.49
C THR A 101 -19.05 -24.43 15.27
N ILE A 102 -17.74 -24.29 15.48
CA ILE A 102 -16.99 -23.09 15.11
C ILE A 102 -16.27 -23.35 13.79
N TYR A 103 -16.57 -22.54 12.80
CA TYR A 103 -15.89 -22.54 11.51
C TYR A 103 -14.73 -21.57 11.58
N ARG A 104 -13.51 -22.07 11.34
CA ARG A 104 -12.29 -21.27 11.40
C ARG A 104 -11.65 -21.12 10.03
N TYR A 105 -11.72 -19.92 9.46
CA TYR A 105 -11.06 -19.64 8.18
C TYR A 105 -9.68 -19.06 8.41
N LYS A 106 -8.69 -19.51 7.63
CA LYS A 106 -7.29 -19.09 7.72
C LYS A 106 -6.80 -18.55 6.38
N GLY A 107 -6.33 -17.30 6.37
CA GLY A 107 -5.61 -16.69 5.25
C GLY A 107 -4.16 -16.42 5.59
N LEU A 108 -3.25 -16.57 4.63
CA LEU A 108 -1.82 -16.25 4.79
C LEU A 108 -1.42 -15.09 3.87
N LEU A 109 -0.89 -14.02 4.45
CA LEU A 109 -0.21 -12.94 3.73
C LEU A 109 1.25 -12.86 4.16
N ILE A 110 2.17 -12.86 3.19
CA ILE A 110 3.60 -12.72 3.45
C ILE A 110 4.03 -11.28 3.16
N LEU A 111 4.49 -10.54 4.17
CA LEU A 111 5.08 -9.21 3.98
C LEU A 111 6.62 -9.27 4.01
N GLY A 112 7.26 -8.13 3.68
CA GLY A 112 8.72 -8.01 3.64
C GLY A 112 9.41 -8.32 4.97
N LYS A 113 10.73 -8.54 4.97
CA LYS A 113 11.48 -8.90 6.19
C LYS A 113 11.35 -7.81 7.28
N ASN A 114 11.39 -8.25 8.55
CA ASN A 114 11.44 -7.40 9.76
C ASN A 114 10.17 -6.60 10.12
N VAL A 115 9.00 -6.83 9.52
CA VAL A 115 7.77 -6.21 10.03
C VAL A 115 7.39 -6.84 11.37
N THR A 116 7.21 -6.02 12.40
CA THR A 116 6.76 -6.45 13.72
C THR A 116 5.30 -6.03 13.95
N LYS A 117 4.65 -6.56 14.99
CA LYS A 117 3.31 -6.12 15.40
C LYS A 117 3.24 -4.62 15.69
N GLN A 118 4.32 -4.03 16.17
CA GLN A 118 4.41 -2.59 16.50
C GLN A 118 4.53 -1.72 15.25
N SER A 119 4.95 -2.30 14.12
CA SER A 119 5.04 -1.59 12.85
C SER A 119 3.66 -1.35 12.22
N PHE A 120 2.63 -2.12 12.58
CA PHE A 120 1.29 -1.99 11.98
C PHE A 120 0.60 -0.69 12.43
N ILE A 121 0.03 0.02 11.46
CA ILE A 121 -0.71 1.27 11.67
C ILE A 121 -2.20 1.01 11.54
N SER A 122 -2.61 0.29 10.49
CA SER A 122 -4.00 -0.06 10.25
C SER A 122 -4.13 -1.40 9.52
N SER A 123 -5.25 -2.07 9.75
CA SER A 123 -5.65 -3.27 9.03
C SER A 123 -7.17 -3.26 8.87
N GLU A 124 -7.62 -3.30 7.62
CA GLU A 124 -9.03 -3.39 7.25
C GLU A 124 -9.21 -4.59 6.32
N PHE A 125 -10.28 -5.33 6.58
CA PHE A 125 -10.60 -6.55 5.84
C PHE A 125 -12.04 -6.46 5.39
N TYR A 126 -12.31 -6.82 4.15
CA TYR A 126 -13.66 -6.75 3.58
C TYR A 126 -14.00 -8.08 2.92
N HIS A 127 -15.23 -8.55 3.12
CA HIS A 127 -15.77 -9.66 2.35
C HIS A 127 -16.62 -9.15 1.19
N PHE A 128 -16.67 -9.94 0.12
CA PHE A 128 -17.47 -9.65 -1.06
C PHE A 128 -18.80 -10.38 -0.97
N ILE A 129 -19.91 -9.67 -1.21
CA ILE A 129 -21.25 -10.28 -1.22
C ILE A 129 -21.79 -10.32 -2.66
N PRO A 130 -22.02 -11.50 -3.24
CA PRO A 130 -22.82 -11.66 -4.45
C PRO A 130 -24.32 -11.75 -4.14
N PRO A 131 -25.21 -11.37 -5.08
CA PRO A 131 -24.94 -10.70 -6.34
C PRO A 131 -24.96 -9.18 -6.16
N GLY A 132 -23.88 -8.52 -6.56
CA GLY A 132 -23.69 -7.07 -6.43
C GLY A 132 -22.63 -6.77 -5.39
N ILE A 133 -21.42 -6.49 -5.86
CA ILE A 133 -20.13 -6.30 -5.16
C ILE A 133 -20.22 -5.28 -4.01
N ARG A 134 -21.00 -5.58 -2.99
CA ARG A 134 -21.00 -4.89 -1.72
C ARG A 134 -19.82 -5.44 -0.94
N LYS A 135 -19.01 -4.51 -0.45
CA LYS A 135 -17.93 -4.77 0.49
C LYS A 135 -18.48 -4.52 1.87
N GLU A 136 -18.43 -5.52 2.73
CA GLU A 136 -18.79 -5.38 4.14
C GLU A 136 -17.53 -5.56 4.99
N PRO A 137 -17.33 -4.70 6.01
CA PRO A 137 -16.17 -4.78 6.88
C PRO A 137 -16.23 -6.07 7.69
N LEU A 138 -15.11 -6.77 7.77
CA LEU A 138 -14.96 -7.95 8.60
C LEU A 138 -14.64 -7.48 10.03
N GLU A 139 -15.62 -7.61 10.93
CA GLU A 139 -15.47 -7.16 12.32
C GLU A 139 -14.82 -8.20 13.22
N ASN A 140 -15.00 -9.49 12.92
CA ASN A 140 -14.54 -10.60 13.74
C ASN A 140 -13.35 -11.31 13.09
N TYR A 141 -12.15 -10.76 13.28
CA TYR A 141 -10.92 -11.41 12.87
C TYR A 141 -9.84 -11.34 13.95
N LYS A 142 -8.98 -12.34 13.99
CA LYS A 142 -7.75 -12.33 14.78
C LYS A 142 -6.56 -12.35 13.85
N LEU A 143 -5.62 -11.46 14.13
CA LEU A 143 -4.38 -11.27 13.38
C LEU A 143 -3.20 -11.80 14.21
N ASP A 144 -2.53 -12.83 13.69
CA ASP A 144 -1.34 -13.43 14.31
C ASP A 144 -0.09 -13.19 13.44
N ILE A 145 1.02 -12.78 14.07
CA ILE A 145 2.29 -12.42 13.41
C ILE A 145 3.41 -13.27 14.04
N LYS A 146 4.04 -14.16 13.27
CA LYS A 146 5.01 -15.15 13.79
C LYS A 146 6.42 -15.03 13.20
N ASN A 147 7.41 -14.42 13.89
CA ASN A 147 8.89 -14.39 13.66
C ASN A 147 9.46 -14.24 12.22
N LYS A 148 8.60 -14.18 11.23
CA LYS A 148 8.66 -13.85 9.81
C LYS A 148 7.28 -13.24 9.53
N VAL A 149 7.14 -12.41 8.50
CA VAL A 149 5.86 -11.73 8.33
C VAL A 149 4.86 -12.64 7.66
N HIS A 150 4.26 -13.49 8.48
CA HIS A 150 3.13 -14.33 8.14
C HIS A 150 1.96 -13.72 8.88
N LEU A 151 1.06 -13.11 8.13
CA LEU A 151 -0.21 -12.67 8.66
C LEU A 151 -1.17 -13.85 8.57
N GLU A 152 -1.54 -14.41 9.71
CA GLU A 152 -2.63 -15.38 9.78
C GLU A 152 -3.91 -14.62 10.15
N ILE A 153 -4.88 -14.60 9.24
CA ILE A 153 -6.21 -14.04 9.50
C ILE A 153 -7.11 -15.20 9.88
N ILE A 154 -7.57 -15.18 11.13
CA ILE A 154 -8.45 -16.20 11.71
C ILE A 154 -9.83 -15.60 11.87
N ILE A 155 -10.82 -16.20 11.22
CA ILE A 155 -12.24 -15.82 11.32
C ILE A 155 -12.98 -16.96 12.00
N ASP A 156 -13.53 -16.71 13.19
CA ASP A 156 -14.34 -17.68 13.94
C ASP A 156 -15.83 -17.38 13.71
N CYS A 157 -16.57 -18.35 13.14
CA CYS A 157 -17.97 -18.19 12.76
C CYS A 157 -18.84 -19.31 13.33
N ASN A 158 -20.09 -19.00 13.70
CA ASN A 158 -21.05 -19.99 14.23
C ASN A 158 -21.81 -20.78 13.14
N GLN A 159 -21.54 -20.50 11.86
CA GLN A 159 -22.16 -21.16 10.70
C GLN A 159 -21.15 -21.27 9.56
N GLU A 160 -21.32 -22.30 8.71
CA GLU A 160 -20.49 -22.47 7.53
C GLU A 160 -20.72 -21.30 6.59
N MET A 161 -19.64 -20.65 6.17
CA MET A 161 -19.75 -19.52 5.26
C MET A 161 -19.95 -20.03 3.84
N PRO A 162 -20.77 -19.33 3.02
CA PRO A 162 -20.92 -19.67 1.62
C PRO A 162 -19.56 -19.65 0.89
N LYS A 163 -19.38 -20.50 -0.13
CA LYS A 163 -18.12 -20.58 -0.91
C LYS A 163 -17.61 -19.24 -1.46
N TRP A 164 -18.49 -18.28 -1.69
CA TRP A 164 -18.09 -16.95 -2.15
C TRP A 164 -17.44 -16.06 -1.07
N TRP A 165 -17.41 -16.50 0.20
CA TRP A 165 -16.59 -15.94 1.28
C TRP A 165 -15.14 -16.45 1.28
N GLU A 166 -14.75 -17.33 0.34
CA GLU A 166 -13.38 -17.83 0.22
C GLU A 166 -12.36 -16.74 -0.13
N PHE A 167 -12.81 -15.52 -0.44
CA PHE A 167 -11.97 -14.39 -0.80
C PHE A 167 -12.28 -13.18 0.07
N ILE A 168 -11.24 -12.58 0.63
CA ILE A 168 -11.33 -11.31 1.34
C ILE A 168 -10.39 -10.29 0.72
N GLU A 169 -10.83 -9.04 0.67
CA GLU A 169 -9.97 -7.91 0.38
C GLU A 169 -9.24 -7.49 1.65
N VAL A 170 -7.96 -7.19 1.48
CA VAL A 170 -7.03 -6.84 2.54
C VAL A 170 -6.46 -5.47 2.23
N ASN A 171 -6.61 -4.56 3.19
CA ASN A 171 -5.99 -3.25 3.19
C ASN A 171 -5.17 -3.11 4.48
N ILE A 172 -3.85 -3.04 4.36
CA ILE A 172 -2.93 -3.02 5.50
C ILE A 172 -1.90 -1.93 5.28
N ALA A 173 -1.62 -1.15 6.32
CA ALA A 173 -0.53 -0.18 6.36
C ALA A 173 0.40 -0.42 7.55
N TRP A 174 1.71 -0.31 7.30
CA TRP A 174 2.74 -0.49 8.32
C TRP A 174 3.94 0.44 8.09
N LYS A 175 4.64 0.79 9.16
CA LYS A 175 5.90 1.54 9.11
C LYS A 175 6.98 0.68 8.46
N ASN A 176 7.76 1.26 7.55
CA ASN A 176 8.85 0.55 6.90
C ASN A 176 9.90 0.09 7.93
N PRO A 177 10.10 -1.24 8.10
CA PRO A 177 10.96 -1.77 9.15
C PRO A 177 12.45 -1.65 8.83
N ILE A 178 12.84 -1.30 7.59
CA ILE A 178 14.25 -1.09 7.23
C ILE A 178 14.88 -0.04 8.15
N TYR A 179 14.10 0.93 8.63
CA TYR A 179 14.64 2.03 9.43
C TYR A 179 14.91 1.67 10.89
N GLU A 180 14.38 0.56 11.40
CA GLU A 180 14.79 0.03 12.69
C GLU A 180 16.24 -0.47 12.67
N THR A 181 16.79 -0.77 11.49
CA THR A 181 18.20 -1.21 11.34
C THR A 181 19.22 -0.06 11.38
N PHE A 182 18.78 1.21 11.35
CA PHE A 182 19.64 2.38 11.51
C PHE A 182 19.79 2.85 12.97
N LYS A 183 19.04 2.25 13.90
CA LYS A 183 19.23 2.45 15.34
C LYS A 183 20.41 1.64 15.86
#